data_AF-A0A075MV22-F1
#
_entry.id   AF-A0A075MV22-F1
#
_cell.length_a   1.000
_cell.length_b   1.000
_cell.length_c   1.000
_cell.angle_alpha   90.00
_cell.angle_beta   90.00
_cell.angle_gamma   90.00
#
_symmetry.space_group_name_H-M   'P 1'
#
loop_
_entity.id
_entity.type
_entity.pdbx_description
1 polymer ?
#
loop_
_entity_poly.entity_id
_entity_poly.type
_entity_poly.pdbx_seq_one_letter_code
_entity_poly.pdbx_strand_id
1 'polypeptide(L)'
;MRAEQFSKNVLALNPKIRFAGIVEKSGHLYAGVRREDAPARLSDRSNEISLSQSAYIIDLRKIFSKELGTLQSVVYNYDTVRLVSMPIKDHILVFSTEADVSLDELTGKVQQYVKSVEGELSLYPPANIVNAEKKEALRNLLESGISEDLVAEQLDLDVNTVKALAQEMKISL
;
A
#
# COMPACT_ATOMS: atom_id res chain seq x y z
N MET A 1 -4.15 9.85 -7.44
CA MET A 1 -4.70 9.65 -6.08
C MET A 1 -3.61 9.17 -5.12
N ARG A 2 -3.53 9.75 -3.91
CA ARG A 2 -2.59 9.34 -2.85
C ARG A 2 -3.09 8.10 -2.09
N ALA A 3 -2.17 7.35 -1.47
CA ALA A 3 -2.49 6.10 -0.77
C ALA A 3 -3.47 6.26 0.40
N GLU A 4 -3.44 7.37 1.14
CA GLU A 4 -4.40 7.64 2.21
C GLU A 4 -5.83 7.79 1.66
N GLN A 5 -6.00 8.58 0.58
CA GLN A 5 -7.29 8.76 -0.07
C GLN A 5 -7.78 7.45 -0.69
N PHE A 6 -6.88 6.69 -1.31
CA PHE A 6 -7.20 5.36 -1.82
C PHE A 6 -7.71 4.43 -0.71
N SER A 7 -7.05 4.42 0.44
CA SER A 7 -7.45 3.62 1.61
C SER A 7 -8.81 4.05 2.16
N LYS A 8 -9.09 5.36 2.21
CA LYS A 8 -10.42 5.91 2.58
C LYS A 8 -11.52 5.46 1.63
N ASN A 9 -11.25 5.49 0.33
CA ASN A 9 -12.21 5.04 -0.67
C ASN A 9 -12.48 3.53 -0.55
N VAL A 10 -11.46 2.70 -0.33
CA VAL A 10 -11.64 1.26 -0.06
C VAL A 10 -12.50 1.06 1.19
N LEU A 11 -12.21 1.77 2.28
CA LEU A 11 -12.98 1.72 3.53
C LEU A 11 -14.47 2.07 3.30
N ALA A 12 -14.75 3.00 2.39
CA ALA A 12 -16.10 3.45 2.04
C ALA A 12 -16.90 2.47 1.17
N LEU A 13 -16.26 1.48 0.52
CA LEU A 13 -16.95 0.52 -0.35
C LEU A 13 -17.94 -0.38 0.40
N ASN A 14 -17.74 -0.57 1.70
CA ASN A 14 -18.65 -1.33 2.53
C ASN A 14 -18.58 -0.85 4.00
N PRO A 15 -19.73 -0.61 4.66
CA PRO A 15 -19.75 -0.17 6.06
C PRO A 15 -19.10 -1.16 7.03
N LYS A 16 -19.00 -2.44 6.65
CA LYS A 16 -18.39 -3.49 7.46
C LYS A 16 -16.88 -3.63 7.27
N ILE A 17 -16.25 -2.88 6.35
CA ILE A 17 -14.78 -2.76 6.35
C ILE A 17 -14.39 -1.90 7.55
N ARG A 18 -13.52 -2.44 8.39
CA ARG A 18 -13.08 -1.83 9.66
C ARG A 18 -11.79 -1.04 9.49
N PHE A 19 -10.92 -1.50 8.61
CA PHE A 19 -9.63 -0.89 8.29
C PHE A 19 -9.26 -1.20 6.84
N ALA A 20 -8.59 -0.26 6.17
CA ALA A 20 -7.95 -0.45 4.88
C ALA A 20 -6.61 0.29 4.86
N GLY A 21 -5.59 -0.28 4.23
CA GLY A 21 -4.29 0.34 4.12
C GLY A 21 -3.41 -0.26 3.02
N ILE A 22 -2.40 0.49 2.64
CA ILE A 22 -1.34 0.07 1.75
C ILE A 22 -0.13 -0.34 2.57
N VAL A 23 0.42 -1.51 2.28
CA VAL A 23 1.60 -2.08 2.89
C VAL A 23 2.69 -2.21 1.83
N GLU A 24 3.90 -1.84 2.21
CA GLU A 24 5.11 -2.00 1.40
C GLU A 24 5.53 -3.47 1.36
N LYS A 25 6.36 -3.86 0.37
CA LYS A 25 6.94 -5.22 0.34
C LYS A 25 7.73 -5.57 1.61
N SER A 26 8.24 -4.56 2.31
CA SER A 26 8.95 -4.70 3.59
C SER A 26 8.06 -5.17 4.75
N GLY A 27 6.73 -5.08 4.63
CA GLY A 27 5.79 -5.36 5.71
C GLY A 27 5.32 -4.12 6.47
N HIS A 28 5.91 -2.96 6.22
CA HIS A 28 5.50 -1.71 6.89
C HIS A 28 4.23 -1.11 6.27
N LEU A 29 3.40 -0.52 7.13
CA LEU A 29 2.24 0.25 6.71
C LEU A 29 2.69 1.56 6.05
N TYR A 30 2.33 1.76 4.78
CA TYR A 30 2.59 2.99 4.05
C TYR A 30 1.54 4.07 4.36
N ALA A 31 0.27 3.69 4.28
CA ALA A 31 -0.87 4.53 4.63
C ALA A 31 -2.04 3.64 5.03
N GLY A 32 -2.88 4.09 5.96
CA GLY A 32 -4.06 3.32 6.33
C GLY A 32 -5.07 4.17 7.08
N VAL A 33 -6.32 3.70 7.07
CA VAL A 33 -7.44 4.33 7.75
C VAL A 33 -8.29 3.26 8.42
N ARG A 34 -8.78 3.58 9.61
CA ARG A 34 -9.66 2.75 10.42
C ARG A 34 -10.96 3.51 10.67
N ARG A 35 -12.09 2.80 10.80
CA ARG A 35 -13.31 3.45 11.28
C ARG A 35 -13.21 3.74 12.78
N GLU A 36 -13.70 4.89 13.18
CA GLU A 36 -13.70 5.32 14.59
C GLU A 36 -14.52 4.38 15.48
N ASP A 37 -15.62 3.84 14.97
CA ASP A 37 -16.51 2.89 15.66
C ASP A 37 -16.00 1.44 15.66
N ALA A 38 -14.87 1.16 15.00
CA ALA A 38 -14.30 -0.18 14.88
C ALA A 38 -12.86 -0.24 15.42
N PRO A 39 -12.69 -0.30 16.76
CA PRO A 39 -11.36 -0.30 17.37
C PRO A 39 -10.50 -1.47 16.91
N ALA A 40 -9.19 -1.27 16.99
CA ALA A 40 -8.21 -2.31 16.65
C ALA A 40 -8.44 -3.57 17.51
N ARG A 41 -8.37 -4.75 16.87
CA ARG A 41 -8.49 -6.05 17.56
C ARG A 41 -7.13 -6.60 18.01
N LEU A 42 -6.05 -6.04 17.46
CA LEU A 42 -4.67 -6.39 17.75
C LEU A 42 -4.01 -5.19 18.44
N SER A 43 -3.05 -5.47 19.33
CA SER A 43 -2.11 -4.45 19.81
C SER A 43 -1.22 -3.95 18.66
N ASP A 44 -0.62 -2.78 18.80
CA ASP A 44 0.23 -2.19 17.75
C ASP A 44 1.33 -3.14 17.27
N ARG A 45 2.06 -3.76 18.21
CA ARG A 45 3.08 -4.77 17.91
C ARG A 45 2.51 -5.99 17.15
N SER A 46 1.33 -6.46 17.54
CA SER A 46 0.70 -7.61 16.88
C SER A 46 0.18 -7.23 15.49
N ASN A 47 -0.24 -5.98 15.32
CA ASN A 47 -0.67 -5.43 14.04
C ASN A 47 0.53 -5.33 13.08
N GLU A 48 1.67 -4.80 13.51
CA GLU A 48 2.91 -4.77 12.71
C GLU A 48 3.34 -6.17 12.26
N ILE A 49 3.30 -7.15 13.16
CA ILE A 49 3.60 -8.56 12.82
C ILE A 49 2.63 -9.08 11.76
N SER A 50 1.33 -8.80 11.90
CA SER A 50 0.29 -9.23 10.96
C SER A 50 0.48 -8.62 9.56
N LEU A 51 0.86 -7.34 9.49
CA LEU A 51 1.17 -6.66 8.23
C LEU A 51 2.42 -7.24 7.56
N SER A 52 3.48 -7.49 8.32
CA SER A 52 4.70 -8.14 7.82
C SER A 52 4.45 -9.56 7.32
N GLN A 53 3.62 -10.35 8.02
CA GLN A 53 3.20 -11.67 7.54
C GLN A 53 2.41 -11.59 6.23
N SER A 54 1.51 -10.61 6.11
CA SER A 54 0.75 -10.39 4.88
C SER A 54 1.69 -10.10 3.71
N ALA A 55 2.71 -9.26 3.92
CA ALA A 55 3.69 -8.95 2.88
C ALA A 55 4.47 -10.17 2.43
N TYR A 56 5.01 -10.92 3.40
CA TYR A 56 5.78 -12.11 3.14
C TYR A 56 4.96 -13.21 2.41
N ILE A 57 3.72 -13.44 2.85
CA ILE A 57 2.88 -14.50 2.27
C ILE A 57 2.43 -14.15 0.85
N ILE A 58 2.14 -12.88 0.56
CA ILE A 58 1.86 -12.44 -0.81
C ILE A 58 3.06 -12.71 -1.72
N ASP A 59 4.28 -12.37 -1.26
CA ASP A 59 5.49 -12.57 -2.04
C ASP A 59 5.75 -14.06 -2.31
N LEU A 60 5.70 -14.90 -1.27
CA LEU A 60 5.86 -16.35 -1.41
C LEU A 60 4.81 -16.97 -2.35
N ARG A 61 3.57 -16.51 -2.32
CA ARG A 61 2.50 -17.08 -3.15
C ARG A 61 2.63 -16.71 -4.63
N LYS A 62 3.34 -15.62 -4.96
CA LYS A 62 3.57 -15.23 -6.36
C LYS A 62 4.40 -16.25 -7.14
N ILE A 63 5.19 -17.11 -6.48
CA ILE A 63 5.99 -18.14 -7.17
C ILE A 63 5.15 -19.10 -8.01
N PHE A 64 3.88 -19.30 -7.65
CA PHE A 64 2.94 -20.18 -8.35
C PHE A 64 2.16 -19.49 -9.48
N SER A 65 2.47 -18.23 -9.79
CA SER A 65 1.66 -17.45 -10.74
C SER A 65 1.72 -18.00 -12.17
N LYS A 66 2.78 -18.73 -12.52
CA LYS A 66 2.93 -19.36 -13.83
C LYS A 66 1.95 -20.53 -14.01
N GLU A 67 1.69 -21.27 -12.94
CA GLU A 67 0.85 -22.47 -12.94
C GLU A 67 -0.62 -22.15 -12.61
N LEU A 68 -0.86 -21.20 -11.70
CA LEU A 68 -2.19 -20.92 -11.14
C LEU A 68 -2.81 -19.61 -11.66
N GLY A 69 -2.05 -18.84 -12.45
CA GLY A 69 -2.42 -17.48 -12.85
C GLY A 69 -2.15 -16.45 -11.76
N THR A 70 -2.52 -15.19 -12.02
CA THR A 70 -2.22 -14.07 -11.13
C THR A 70 -2.92 -14.21 -9.78
N LEU A 71 -2.15 -14.14 -8.69
CA LEU A 71 -2.69 -14.11 -7.33
C LEU A 71 -3.62 -12.92 -7.13
N GLN A 72 -4.88 -13.18 -6.79
CA GLN A 72 -5.90 -12.14 -6.60
C GLN A 72 -5.95 -11.63 -5.16
N SER A 73 -5.92 -12.54 -4.18
CA SER A 73 -5.98 -12.21 -2.76
C SER A 73 -5.55 -13.38 -1.88
N VAL A 74 -5.19 -13.08 -0.62
CA VAL A 74 -5.06 -14.02 0.50
C VAL A 74 -6.04 -13.60 1.57
N VAL A 75 -6.73 -14.57 2.18
CA VAL A 75 -7.80 -14.33 3.15
C VAL A 75 -7.59 -15.16 4.41
N TYR A 76 -7.75 -14.53 5.57
CA TYR A 76 -7.87 -15.19 6.86
C TYR A 76 -9.28 -14.99 7.43
N ASN A 77 -9.94 -16.08 7.81
CA ASN A 77 -11.24 -16.06 8.44
C ASN A 77 -11.09 -16.39 9.93
N TYR A 78 -11.39 -15.41 10.79
CA TYR A 78 -11.55 -15.60 12.22
C TYR A 78 -13.01 -15.40 12.59
N ASP A 79 -13.41 -15.94 13.75
CA ASP A 79 -14.79 -15.87 14.25
C ASP A 79 -15.33 -14.43 14.37
N THR A 80 -14.43 -13.45 14.53
CA THR A 80 -14.79 -12.04 14.79
C THR A 80 -14.34 -11.06 13.70
N VAL A 81 -13.47 -11.48 12.79
CA VAL A 81 -12.90 -10.58 11.78
C VAL A 81 -12.40 -11.39 10.59
N ARG A 82 -12.45 -10.79 9.40
CA ARG A 82 -11.76 -11.30 8.22
C ARG A 82 -10.66 -10.36 7.84
N LEU A 83 -9.49 -10.90 7.49
CA LEU A 83 -8.34 -10.15 7.01
C LEU A 83 -8.12 -10.52 5.55
N VAL A 84 -7.96 -9.52 4.69
CA VAL A 84 -7.76 -9.70 3.26
C VAL A 84 -6.54 -8.92 2.81
N SER A 85 -5.67 -9.58 2.04
CA SER A 85 -4.47 -8.99 1.46
C SER A 85 -4.52 -9.19 -0.05
N MET A 86 -4.36 -8.11 -0.83
CA MET A 86 -4.42 -8.12 -2.28
C MET A 86 -3.14 -7.47 -2.85
N PRO A 87 -2.44 -8.11 -3.79
CA PRO A 87 -1.34 -7.46 -4.48
C PRO A 87 -1.88 -6.32 -5.37
N ILE A 88 -1.29 -5.14 -5.28
CA ILE A 88 -1.61 -3.97 -6.13
C ILE A 88 -0.30 -3.33 -6.57
N LYS A 89 0.02 -3.42 -7.86
CA LYS A 89 1.34 -3.04 -8.40
C LYS A 89 2.46 -3.67 -7.56
N ASP A 90 3.40 -2.86 -7.06
CA ASP A 90 4.49 -3.26 -6.17
C ASP A 90 4.14 -3.19 -4.67
N HIS A 91 2.88 -2.94 -4.33
CA HIS A 91 2.41 -2.83 -2.96
C HIS A 91 1.32 -3.86 -2.66
N ILE A 92 0.80 -3.79 -1.45
CA ILE A 92 -0.23 -4.71 -0.96
C ILE A 92 -1.33 -3.88 -0.32
N LEU A 93 -2.55 -4.02 -0.83
CA LEU A 93 -3.72 -3.56 -0.10
C LEU A 93 -4.06 -4.60 0.95
N VAL A 94 -4.13 -4.15 2.20
CA VAL A 94 -4.67 -4.92 3.31
C VAL A 94 -5.97 -4.27 3.77
N PHE A 95 -6.98 -5.07 4.06
CA PHE A 95 -8.18 -4.59 4.73
C PHE A 95 -8.76 -5.64 5.67
N SER A 96 -9.53 -5.17 6.65
CA SER A 96 -10.23 -6.05 7.58
C SER A 96 -11.72 -5.75 7.59
N THR A 97 -12.54 -6.77 7.85
CA THR A 97 -14.00 -6.66 7.82
C THR A 97 -14.63 -7.39 8.99
N GLU A 98 -15.88 -7.07 9.30
CA GLU A 98 -16.69 -7.93 10.17
C GLU A 98 -16.82 -9.35 9.59
N ALA A 99 -17.01 -10.34 10.46
CA ALA A 99 -16.98 -11.76 10.11
C ALA A 99 -18.21 -12.25 9.32
N ASP A 100 -19.27 -11.46 9.20
CA ASP A 100 -20.53 -11.83 8.54
C ASP A 100 -20.67 -11.28 7.11
N VAL A 101 -19.60 -10.69 6.56
CA VAL A 101 -19.56 -10.15 5.19
C VAL A 101 -19.50 -11.27 4.14
N SER A 102 -20.09 -11.12 2.96
CA SER A 102 -19.80 -12.00 1.82
C SER A 102 -18.44 -11.62 1.21
N LEU A 103 -17.43 -12.50 1.33
CA LEU A 103 -16.06 -12.18 0.89
C LEU A 103 -15.93 -12.15 -0.63
N ASP A 104 -16.60 -13.03 -1.35
CA ASP A 104 -16.53 -13.06 -2.82
C ASP A 104 -17.10 -11.78 -3.41
N GLU A 105 -18.24 -11.31 -2.89
CA GLU A 105 -18.83 -10.03 -3.31
C GLU A 105 -17.94 -8.85 -2.95
N LEU A 106 -17.38 -8.83 -1.74
CA LEU A 106 -16.57 -7.71 -1.29
C LEU A 106 -15.24 -7.64 -2.03
N THR A 107 -14.53 -8.76 -2.15
CA THR A 107 -13.25 -8.82 -2.88
C THR A 107 -13.47 -8.47 -4.35
N GLY A 108 -14.57 -8.91 -4.96
CA GLY A 108 -14.98 -8.49 -6.31
C GLY A 108 -15.19 -6.98 -6.43
N LYS A 109 -15.92 -6.36 -5.50
CA LYS A 109 -16.12 -4.89 -5.47
C LYS A 109 -14.81 -4.13 -5.29
N VAL A 110 -13.98 -4.55 -4.34
CA VAL A 110 -12.66 -3.94 -4.10
C VAL A 110 -11.80 -4.08 -5.35
N GLN A 111 -11.78 -5.24 -5.99
CA GLN A 111 -11.00 -5.45 -7.21
C GLN A 111 -11.45 -4.56 -8.37
N GLN A 112 -12.77 -4.42 -8.58
CA GLN A 112 -13.31 -3.52 -9.59
C GLN A 112 -12.91 -2.06 -9.32
N TYR A 113 -13.00 -1.64 -8.06
CA TYR A 113 -12.55 -0.31 -7.66
C TYR A 113 -11.05 -0.12 -7.93
N VAL A 114 -10.20 -1.06 -7.51
CA VAL A 114 -8.75 -1.03 -7.76
C VAL A 114 -8.46 -0.85 -9.24
N LYS A 115 -9.08 -1.66 -10.11
CA LYS A 115 -8.91 -1.56 -11.57
C LYS A 115 -9.33 -0.19 -12.11
N SER A 116 -10.42 0.38 -11.57
CA SER A 116 -10.92 1.70 -12.03
C SER A 116 -9.98 2.86 -11.70
N VAL A 117 -9.13 2.73 -10.68
CA VAL A 117 -8.24 3.80 -10.21
C VAL A 117 -6.75 3.49 -10.38
N GLU A 118 -6.40 2.32 -10.94
CA GLU A 118 -5.02 1.84 -11.01
C GLU A 118 -4.09 2.80 -11.77
N GLY A 119 -4.57 3.38 -12.87
CA GLY A 119 -3.82 4.35 -13.67
C GLY A 119 -3.53 5.67 -12.92
N GLU A 120 -4.37 6.02 -11.96
CA GLU A 120 -4.23 7.25 -11.16
C GLU A 120 -3.52 7.01 -9.83
N LEU A 121 -3.30 5.75 -9.46
CA LEU A 121 -2.74 5.38 -8.17
C LEU A 121 -1.23 5.63 -8.13
N SER A 122 -0.83 6.69 -7.42
CA SER A 122 0.56 6.97 -7.10
C SER A 122 0.84 6.47 -5.68
N LEU A 123 1.51 5.32 -5.58
CA LEU A 123 1.94 4.70 -4.31
C LEU A 123 3.40 5.01 -3.97
N TYR A 124 4.01 5.92 -4.72
CA TYR A 124 5.39 6.36 -4.52
C TYR A 124 5.39 7.79 -3.97
N PRO A 125 6.31 8.12 -3.04
CA PRO A 125 7.36 7.27 -2.45
C PRO A 125 6.88 6.43 -1.26
N PRO A 126 7.43 5.22 -0.99
CA PRO A 126 7.32 4.57 0.31
C PRO A 126 7.82 5.47 1.46
N ALA A 127 7.02 5.60 2.52
CA ALA A 127 7.21 6.58 3.61
C ALA A 127 8.47 6.27 4.43
N ASN A 128 8.91 5.01 4.41
CA ASN A 128 10.08 4.55 5.17
C ASN A 128 11.40 4.76 4.41
N ILE A 129 11.35 4.99 3.09
CA ILE A 129 12.57 5.16 2.29
C ILE A 129 12.99 6.63 2.22
N VAL A 130 12.12 7.59 2.53
CA VAL A 130 12.40 9.03 2.34
C VAL A 130 12.26 9.79 3.67
N ASN A 131 13.26 9.64 4.53
CA ASN A 131 13.41 10.46 5.74
C ASN A 131 13.81 11.92 5.40
N ALA A 132 13.86 12.79 6.40
CA ALA A 132 14.22 14.20 6.20
C ALA A 132 15.59 14.39 5.53
N GLU A 133 16.56 13.57 5.92
CA GLU A 133 17.91 13.57 5.36
C GLU A 133 17.92 13.20 3.87
N LYS A 134 17.19 12.16 3.47
CA LYS A 134 17.05 11.77 2.06
C LYS A 134 16.25 12.80 1.25
N LYS A 135 15.26 13.50 1.83
CA LYS A 135 14.59 14.63 1.16
C LYS A 135 15.57 15.76 0.89
N GLU A 136 16.44 16.06 1.85
CA GLU A 136 17.47 17.10 1.71
C GLU A 136 18.53 16.70 0.68
N ALA A 137 19.01 15.46 0.72
CA ALA A 137 19.93 14.92 -0.28
C ALA A 137 19.32 14.97 -1.70
N LEU A 138 18.05 14.56 -1.85
CA LEU A 138 17.32 14.65 -3.12
C LEU A 138 17.25 16.08 -3.64
N ARG A 139 16.92 17.05 -2.77
CA ARG A 139 16.90 18.47 -3.15
C ARG A 139 18.24 18.94 -3.67
N ASN A 140 19.30 18.68 -2.92
CA ASN A 140 20.65 19.15 -3.26
C ASN A 140 21.13 18.56 -4.60
N LEU A 141 20.87 17.27 -4.85
CA LEU A 141 21.25 16.61 -6.10
C LEU A 141 20.48 17.19 -7.30
N LEU A 142 19.17 17.39 -7.17
CA LEU A 142 18.34 17.98 -8.25
C LEU A 142 18.71 19.44 -8.51
N GLU A 143 18.92 20.26 -7.48
CA GLU A 143 19.36 21.66 -7.62
C GLU A 143 20.77 21.77 -8.25
N SER A 144 21.59 20.72 -8.11
CA SER A 144 22.89 20.60 -8.77
C SER A 144 22.80 20.18 -10.26
N GLY A 145 21.58 19.97 -10.79
CA GLY A 145 21.36 19.60 -12.19
C GLY A 145 21.56 18.10 -12.50
N ILE A 146 21.60 17.25 -11.47
CA ILE A 146 21.68 15.79 -11.66
C ILE A 146 20.31 15.28 -12.13
N SER A 147 20.30 14.40 -13.14
CA SER A 147 19.05 13.86 -13.69
C SER A 147 18.31 12.99 -12.66
N GLU A 148 16.99 12.95 -12.78
CA GLU A 148 16.11 12.20 -11.89
C GLU A 148 16.47 10.71 -11.82
N ASP A 149 16.90 10.12 -12.95
CA ASP A 149 17.34 8.72 -13.02
C ASP A 149 18.61 8.47 -12.18
N LEU A 150 19.58 9.39 -12.22
CA LEU A 150 20.82 9.28 -11.45
C LEU A 150 20.58 9.55 -9.96
N VAL A 151 19.68 10.48 -9.63
CA VAL A 151 19.25 10.72 -8.24
C VAL A 151 18.53 9.49 -7.67
N ALA A 152 17.69 8.85 -8.47
CA ALA A 152 17.01 7.60 -8.11
C ALA A 152 18.01 6.50 -7.80
N GLU A 153 19.00 6.29 -8.67
CA GLU A 153 20.07 5.31 -8.44
C GLU A 153 20.89 5.63 -7.18
N GLN A 154 21.26 6.90 -6.97
CA GLN A 154 22.12 7.30 -5.86
C GLN A 154 21.43 7.24 -4.49
N LEU A 155 20.12 7.49 -4.44
CA LEU A 155 19.35 7.50 -3.19
C LEU A 155 18.64 6.17 -2.91
N ASP A 156 18.83 5.19 -3.79
CA ASP A 156 18.11 3.90 -3.78
C ASP A 156 16.59 4.14 -3.76
N LEU A 157 16.13 4.96 -4.71
CA LEU A 157 14.75 5.37 -4.90
C LEU A 157 14.26 4.97 -6.29
N ASP A 158 12.95 4.78 -6.43
CA ASP A 158 12.32 4.66 -7.75
C ASP A 158 12.32 6.04 -8.47
N VAL A 159 12.47 6.08 -9.79
CA VAL A 159 12.47 7.37 -10.51
C VAL A 159 11.14 8.13 -10.36
N ASN A 160 10.00 7.44 -10.23
CA ASN A 160 8.71 8.09 -10.00
C ASN A 160 8.61 8.66 -8.58
N THR A 161 9.33 8.06 -7.62
CA THR A 161 9.51 8.63 -6.27
C THR A 161 10.24 9.97 -6.35
N VAL A 162 11.33 10.03 -7.12
CA VAL A 162 12.12 11.26 -7.28
C VAL A 162 11.26 12.37 -7.92
N LYS A 163 10.54 12.04 -9.01
CA LYS A 163 9.62 12.96 -9.70
C LYS A 163 8.52 13.49 -8.79
N ALA A 164 7.88 12.62 -8.02
CA ALA A 164 6.80 13.00 -7.10
C ALA A 164 7.30 13.95 -6.00
N LEU A 165 8.49 13.70 -5.45
CA LEU A 165 9.11 14.56 -4.44
C LEU A 165 9.57 15.90 -5.01
N ALA A 166 10.16 15.91 -6.20
CA ALA A 166 10.55 17.15 -6.87
C ALA A 166 9.35 18.10 -7.07
N GLN A 167 8.19 17.55 -7.49
CA GLN A 167 6.94 18.30 -7.61
C GLN A 167 6.43 18.82 -6.27
N GLU A 168 6.47 18.01 -5.20
CA GLU A 168 6.08 18.44 -3.85
C GLU A 168 6.96 19.59 -3.34
N MET A 169 8.26 19.53 -3.63
CA MET A 169 9.26 20.50 -3.20
C MET A 169 9.31 21.77 -4.07
N LYS A 170 8.51 21.81 -5.15
CA LYS A 170 8.47 22.91 -6.14
C LYS A 170 9.83 23.25 -6.73
N ILE A 171 10.68 22.25 -6.91
CA ILE A 171 11.97 22.43 -7.58
C ILE A 171 11.66 22.60 -9.07
N SER A 172 12.05 23.74 -9.65
CA SER A 172 11.94 23.98 -11.09
C SER A 172 12.96 23.09 -11.81
N LEU A 173 12.46 22.11 -12.56
CA LEU A 173 13.23 21.25 -13.45
C LEU A 173 13.69 22.02 -14.70
#